data_AF-A0A0F4YYT1-F1
#
_entry.id   AF-A0A0F4YYT1-F1
#
_cell.length_a   1.000
_cell.length_b   1.000
_cell.length_c   1.000
_cell.angle_alpha   90.00
_cell.angle_beta   90.00
_cell.angle_gamma   90.00
#
_symmetry.space_group_name_H-M   'P 1'
#
loop_
_entity.id
_entity.type
_entity.pdbx_description
1 polymer ?
#
loop_
_entity_poly.entity_id
_entity_poly.type
_entity_poly.pdbx_seq_one_letter_code
_entity_poly.pdbx_strand_id
1 'polypeptide(L)'
;MGIGYEQFCGIGATMYFGQSASAKEGDSSWKNLRMRSNKGDWPSLVIQAGMSESLPRLRSNARWWIEHSDGRVNIVLLIWIRPAMKTVKIEKWERGQAPTTRTSARLNPSNAFPTQTAEITVQSNSNTVTGAPLILEFSKIFDHLPTPPAEHKLPYDLSYISTSLMHHYSAVHPICVLYYTYEVLSLKRTQTGTLERKKCVVSLHYNNDSLYDRLTPYSVHTRGGGERVEGGINNHTDRVHIPDIKMSTKSSTSPLSGLWQPQDHLKHLYYGPGCVQKHLLDTLPSPDSKVFILTVTSIATKTPLIQQLETLLGEHHHAGTFSRIKQHGQVAEVDLATEEVAADPSIDTILSVGGGSSIDSAKTISYRMFERRGKFLTHIAIPTTLSAAECTAAGGYTKADGVKTGFAAPGMGISAIFYDAEFARYTPAKLWLATGMRAVDHAVESYYHPYAAEMPWKALSNWALATFFECLPKARESHPKDEDLITRLQLAAFASSGLRGKNVKGGMGLSHSLGHALGSPYGIPHGETSCITLGPVVKFKAANNPEDARQIARLLPATGGAPTGDDYRDALEVGDRILGLVDRLGLRQSLTERGVSRDEIPRIVQRASGALSKGETYDEVLKLVEGFF
;
A
#
# COMPACT_ATOMS: atom_id res chain seq x y z
N MET A 1 -4.19 0.56 -25.42
CA MET A 1 -5.21 0.19 -26.44
C MET A 1 -5.63 1.37 -27.33
N GLY A 2 -4.89 2.48 -27.39
CA GLY A 2 -5.32 3.68 -28.13
C GLY A 2 -6.49 4.45 -27.50
N ILE A 3 -7.00 4.00 -26.36
CA ILE A 3 -8.15 4.57 -25.64
C ILE A 3 -7.66 5.68 -24.70
N GLY A 4 -8.18 6.90 -24.86
CA GLY A 4 -7.94 8.00 -23.94
C GLY A 4 -8.73 7.88 -22.63
N TYR A 5 -8.32 8.58 -21.58
CA TYR A 5 -9.01 8.59 -20.28
C TYR A 5 -10.50 8.91 -20.40
N GLU A 6 -10.85 9.88 -21.23
CA GLU A 6 -12.24 10.28 -21.47
C GLU A 6 -13.08 9.18 -22.13
N GLN A 7 -12.46 8.21 -22.83
CA GLN A 7 -13.19 7.11 -23.47
C GLN A 7 -13.49 5.96 -22.49
N PHE A 8 -12.83 5.91 -21.33
CA PHE A 8 -13.05 4.90 -20.29
C PHE A 8 -12.77 5.46 -18.90
N CYS A 9 -13.65 6.33 -18.43
CA CYS A 9 -13.51 7.00 -17.14
C CYS A 9 -14.22 6.18 -16.06
N GLY A 10 -13.49 5.84 -14.99
CA GLY A 10 -14.11 5.32 -13.77
C GLY A 10 -14.92 6.41 -13.09
N ILE A 11 -16.16 6.12 -12.71
CA ILE A 11 -17.06 7.08 -12.04
C ILE A 11 -17.33 6.71 -10.58
N GLY A 12 -16.63 5.69 -10.06
CA GLY A 12 -16.70 5.25 -8.67
C GLY A 12 -18.12 4.94 -8.19
N ALA A 13 -18.34 5.22 -6.91
CA ALA A 13 -19.57 5.06 -6.14
C ALA A 13 -20.63 6.13 -6.47
N THR A 14 -21.04 6.23 -7.74
CA THR A 14 -22.12 7.15 -8.15
C THR A 14 -23.47 6.49 -8.00
N MET A 15 -24.39 7.14 -7.27
CA MET A 15 -25.77 6.66 -7.07
C MET A 15 -26.68 7.05 -8.24
N TYR A 16 -27.42 6.07 -8.76
CA TYR A 16 -28.38 6.22 -9.85
C TYR A 16 -29.80 5.91 -9.38
N PHE A 17 -30.76 6.68 -9.91
CA PHE A 17 -32.17 6.58 -9.54
C PHE A 17 -32.98 5.98 -10.68
N GLY A 18 -33.75 4.95 -10.35
CA GLY A 18 -34.74 4.34 -11.24
C GLY A 18 -36.07 5.09 -11.20
N GLN A 19 -36.98 4.76 -12.12
CA GLN A 19 -38.26 5.45 -12.30
C GLN A 19 -39.24 5.30 -11.10
N SER A 20 -39.04 4.32 -10.22
CA SER A 20 -39.92 3.94 -9.11
C SER A 20 -39.39 4.33 -7.72
N ALA A 21 -38.66 5.44 -7.61
CA ALA A 21 -37.98 5.89 -6.38
C ALA A 21 -36.93 4.91 -5.80
N SER A 22 -36.64 3.81 -6.50
CA SER A 22 -35.50 2.94 -6.19
C SER A 22 -34.20 3.58 -6.62
N ALA A 23 -33.14 3.46 -5.82
CA ALA A 23 -31.80 3.91 -6.17
C ALA A 23 -30.77 2.80 -5.97
N LYS A 24 -29.69 2.86 -6.74
CA LYS A 24 -28.63 1.86 -6.71
C LYS A 24 -27.29 2.52 -6.99
N GLU A 25 -26.29 2.02 -6.30
CA GLU A 25 -24.90 2.43 -6.45
C GLU A 25 -24.09 1.22 -6.91
N GLY A 26 -23.25 1.45 -7.90
CA GLY A 26 -22.35 0.44 -8.44
C GLY A 26 -21.16 0.28 -7.52
N ASP A 27 -20.63 -0.93 -7.37
CA ASP A 27 -19.36 -1.11 -6.65
C ASP A 27 -18.17 -0.49 -7.41
N SER A 28 -18.37 -0.02 -8.64
CA SER A 28 -17.57 -0.23 -9.86
C SER A 28 -18.42 0.18 -11.06
N SER A 29 -18.18 1.35 -11.68
CA SER A 29 -18.86 1.78 -12.89
C SER A 29 -17.94 2.60 -13.78
N TRP A 30 -18.08 2.44 -15.09
CA TRP A 30 -17.32 3.17 -16.11
C TRP A 30 -18.24 3.74 -17.17
N LYS A 31 -17.86 4.91 -17.69
CA LYS A 31 -18.52 5.51 -18.84
C LYS A 31 -17.52 6.15 -19.78
N ASN A 32 -17.86 6.21 -21.06
CA ASN A 32 -17.17 7.02 -22.03
C ASN A 32 -17.68 8.46 -21.92
N LEU A 33 -16.89 9.38 -21.36
CA LEU A 33 -17.24 10.80 -21.20
C LEU A 33 -17.44 11.53 -22.53
N ARG A 34 -16.87 11.03 -23.64
CA ARG A 34 -17.12 11.62 -24.97
C ARG A 34 -18.50 11.30 -25.50
N MET A 35 -19.03 10.12 -25.17
CA MET A 35 -20.35 9.66 -25.58
C MET A 35 -21.43 9.92 -24.52
N ARG A 36 -21.02 10.04 -23.25
CA ARG A 36 -21.85 10.13 -22.04
C ARG A 36 -21.30 11.23 -21.11
N SER A 37 -21.34 12.46 -21.62
CA SER A 37 -20.70 13.63 -21.02
C SER A 37 -21.44 14.20 -19.82
N ASN A 38 -22.75 13.94 -19.67
CA ASN A 38 -23.51 14.50 -18.56
C ASN A 38 -23.22 13.72 -17.27
N LYS A 39 -23.23 14.44 -16.14
CA LYS A 39 -23.02 13.84 -14.80
C LYS A 39 -24.01 12.71 -14.52
N GLY A 40 -25.27 12.86 -14.93
CA GLY A 40 -26.34 11.88 -14.75
C GLY A 40 -26.41 10.75 -15.78
N ASP A 41 -25.53 10.73 -16.79
CA ASP A 41 -25.54 9.66 -17.79
C ASP A 41 -25.17 8.32 -17.14
N TRP A 42 -25.94 7.28 -17.49
CA TRP A 42 -25.72 5.92 -17.01
C TRP A 42 -24.37 5.38 -17.48
N PRO A 43 -23.69 4.54 -16.67
CA PRO A 43 -22.46 3.88 -17.11
C PRO A 43 -22.73 2.87 -18.23
N SER A 44 -21.70 2.57 -19.02
CA SER A 44 -21.74 1.50 -20.02
C SER A 44 -21.43 0.13 -19.40
N LEU A 45 -20.55 0.10 -18.39
CA LEU A 45 -20.14 -1.10 -17.64
C LEU A 45 -20.34 -0.88 -16.14
N VAL A 46 -20.98 -1.84 -15.48
CA VAL A 46 -21.16 -1.86 -14.02
C VAL A 46 -20.63 -3.17 -13.45
N ILE A 47 -20.03 -3.12 -12.26
CA ILE A 47 -19.65 -4.29 -11.48
C ILE A 47 -20.47 -4.29 -10.19
N GLN A 48 -21.01 -5.46 -9.85
CA GLN A 48 -21.71 -5.75 -8.60
C GLN A 48 -21.03 -6.95 -7.94
N ALA A 49 -20.40 -6.74 -6.79
CA ALA A 49 -19.66 -7.77 -6.08
C ALA A 49 -20.26 -8.01 -4.69
N GLY A 50 -20.40 -9.28 -4.29
CA GLY A 50 -20.91 -9.60 -2.96
C GLY A 50 -20.37 -10.90 -2.39
N MET A 51 -20.07 -10.84 -1.09
CA MET A 51 -19.49 -11.93 -0.30
C MET A 51 -20.47 -12.49 0.73
N SER A 52 -21.12 -11.59 1.50
CA SER A 52 -22.16 -11.90 2.48
C SER A 52 -23.58 -11.89 1.87
N GLU A 53 -23.73 -11.32 0.67
CA GLU A 53 -25.01 -11.30 -0.05
C GLU A 53 -25.33 -12.65 -0.71
N SER A 54 -26.62 -12.98 -0.75
CA SER A 54 -27.09 -14.15 -1.48
C SER A 54 -26.99 -13.91 -2.98
N LEU A 55 -26.63 -14.93 -3.76
CA LEU A 55 -26.57 -14.84 -5.22
C LEU A 55 -27.90 -14.34 -5.84
N PRO A 56 -29.09 -14.74 -5.35
CA PRO A 56 -30.36 -14.16 -5.82
C PRO A 56 -30.45 -12.65 -5.63
N ARG A 57 -29.95 -12.10 -4.52
CA ARG A 57 -29.94 -10.65 -4.27
C ARG A 57 -29.00 -9.92 -5.22
N LEU A 58 -27.78 -10.45 -5.44
CA LEU A 58 -26.85 -9.87 -6.41
C LEU A 58 -27.39 -9.93 -7.84
N ARG A 59 -28.05 -11.03 -8.22
CA ARG A 59 -28.73 -11.13 -9.51
C ARG A 59 -29.86 -10.11 -9.63
N SER A 60 -30.63 -9.87 -8.56
CA SER A 60 -31.61 -8.79 -8.51
C SER A 60 -30.97 -7.42 -8.73
N ASN A 61 -29.76 -7.18 -8.20
CA ASN A 61 -29.02 -5.95 -8.43
C ASN A 61 -28.61 -5.83 -9.91
N ALA A 62 -28.09 -6.90 -10.51
CA ALA A 62 -27.69 -6.90 -11.92
C ALA A 62 -28.88 -6.65 -12.86
N ARG A 63 -30.03 -7.25 -12.57
CA ARG A 63 -31.30 -7.00 -13.28
C ARG A 63 -31.74 -5.54 -13.15
N TRP A 64 -31.69 -5.00 -11.94
CA TRP A 64 -32.07 -3.62 -11.67
C TRP A 64 -31.32 -2.63 -12.58
N TRP A 65 -30.00 -2.78 -12.70
CA TRP A 65 -29.16 -1.91 -13.55
C TRP A 65 -29.59 -1.91 -15.02
N ILE A 66 -29.92 -3.09 -15.57
CA ILE A 66 -30.32 -3.21 -16.96
C ILE A 66 -31.74 -2.68 -17.17
N GLU A 67 -32.67 -3.03 -16.28
CA GLU A 67 -34.09 -2.65 -16.37
C GLU A 67 -34.28 -1.13 -16.18
N HIS A 68 -33.65 -0.54 -15.15
CA HIS A 68 -33.90 0.85 -14.75
C HIS A 68 -33.06 1.85 -15.53
N SER A 69 -31.98 1.39 -16.18
CA SER A 69 -31.25 2.21 -17.15
C SER A 69 -31.90 2.24 -18.53
N ASP A 70 -32.95 1.45 -18.77
CA ASP A 70 -33.53 1.20 -20.09
C ASP A 70 -32.48 0.66 -21.09
N GLY A 71 -31.63 -0.24 -20.61
CA GLY A 71 -30.54 -0.83 -21.40
C GLY A 71 -29.40 0.13 -21.74
N ARG A 72 -29.33 1.31 -21.10
CA ARG A 72 -28.16 2.20 -21.22
C ARG A 72 -26.94 1.63 -20.51
N VAL A 73 -27.11 0.79 -19.50
CA VAL A 73 -26.04 -0.07 -18.99
C VAL A 73 -25.91 -1.28 -19.90
N ASN A 74 -24.79 -1.37 -20.61
CA ASN A 74 -24.57 -2.38 -21.64
C ASN A 74 -24.15 -3.73 -21.04
N ILE A 75 -23.29 -3.71 -20.01
CA ILE A 75 -22.78 -4.90 -19.33
C ILE A 75 -22.85 -4.69 -17.81
N VAL A 76 -23.36 -5.70 -17.10
CA VAL A 76 -23.18 -5.82 -15.65
C VAL A 76 -22.39 -7.09 -15.37
N LEU A 77 -21.25 -6.97 -14.69
CA LEU A 77 -20.51 -8.12 -14.18
C LEU A 77 -20.85 -8.34 -12.71
N LEU A 78 -21.41 -9.50 -12.44
CA LEU A 78 -21.70 -9.94 -11.08
C LEU A 78 -20.57 -10.81 -10.59
N ILE A 79 -19.94 -10.46 -9.46
CA ILE A 79 -18.88 -11.24 -8.83
C ILE A 79 -19.38 -11.74 -7.47
N TRP A 80 -19.70 -13.03 -7.39
CA TRP A 80 -20.15 -13.66 -6.16
C TRP A 80 -19.05 -14.50 -5.55
N ILE A 81 -18.67 -14.15 -4.32
CA ILE A 81 -17.50 -14.72 -3.66
C ILE A 81 -17.97 -15.56 -2.47
N ARG A 82 -17.55 -16.81 -2.41
CA ARG A 82 -17.83 -17.73 -1.30
C ARG A 82 -16.53 -18.19 -0.65
N PRO A 83 -15.98 -17.42 0.30
CA PRO A 83 -14.69 -17.74 0.92
C PRO A 83 -14.66 -19.13 1.57
N ALA A 84 -15.72 -19.50 2.31
CA ALA A 84 -15.85 -20.81 2.94
C ALA A 84 -15.79 -21.99 1.94
N MET A 85 -16.24 -21.76 0.70
CA MET A 85 -16.23 -22.78 -0.36
C MET A 85 -15.09 -22.58 -1.35
N LYS A 86 -14.18 -21.62 -1.11
CA LYS A 86 -13.07 -21.29 -2.02
C LYS A 86 -13.50 -21.11 -3.49
N THR A 87 -14.72 -20.61 -3.69
CA THR A 87 -15.39 -20.50 -5.00
C THR A 87 -15.79 -19.07 -5.38
N VAL A 88 -15.28 -18.55 -6.50
CA VAL A 88 -15.74 -17.28 -7.09
C VAL A 88 -16.60 -17.61 -8.30
N LYS A 89 -17.81 -17.08 -8.33
CA LYS A 89 -18.65 -17.12 -9.53
C LYS A 89 -18.70 -15.73 -10.16
N ILE A 90 -18.49 -15.68 -11.46
CA ILE A 90 -18.63 -14.44 -12.23
C ILE A 90 -19.68 -14.65 -13.30
N GLU A 91 -20.67 -13.76 -13.32
CA GLU A 91 -21.75 -13.77 -14.31
C GLU A 91 -21.69 -12.49 -15.12
N LYS A 92 -21.85 -12.63 -16.44
CA LYS A 92 -22.06 -11.51 -17.35
C LYS A 92 -23.54 -11.36 -17.61
N TRP A 93 -24.08 -10.18 -17.32
CA TRP A 93 -25.47 -9.81 -17.54
C TRP A 93 -25.54 -8.70 -18.58
N GLU A 94 -26.45 -8.85 -19.55
CA GLU A 94 -26.67 -7.90 -20.63
C GLU A 94 -28.16 -7.83 -20.98
N ARG A 95 -28.54 -6.88 -21.84
CA ARG A 95 -29.86 -6.87 -22.45
C ARG A 95 -29.99 -8.04 -23.43
N GLY A 96 -30.93 -8.94 -23.17
CA GLY A 96 -31.33 -10.00 -24.11
C GLY A 96 -32.38 -9.54 -25.11
N GLN A 97 -32.58 -10.34 -26.15
CA GLN A 97 -33.74 -10.24 -27.06
C GLN A 97 -34.89 -11.05 -26.49
N ALA A 98 -36.09 -10.47 -26.41
CA ALA A 98 -37.28 -11.22 -26.00
C ALA A 98 -37.55 -12.35 -27.02
N PRO A 99 -37.95 -13.56 -26.59
CA PRO A 99 -38.42 -14.57 -27.52
C PRO A 99 -39.65 -14.04 -28.25
N THR A 100 -39.52 -13.83 -29.56
CA THR A 100 -40.61 -13.40 -30.44
C THR A 100 -41.58 -14.55 -30.64
N THR A 101 -42.57 -14.67 -29.77
CA THR A 101 -43.80 -15.36 -30.16
C THR A 101 -44.63 -14.39 -31.00
N ARG A 102 -45.27 -14.92 -32.05
CA ARG A 102 -46.02 -14.17 -33.08
C ARG A 102 -47.13 -13.26 -32.53
N THR A 103 -47.41 -13.30 -31.23
CA THR A 103 -48.53 -12.62 -30.56
C THR A 103 -48.11 -11.48 -29.62
N SER A 104 -46.82 -11.29 -29.30
CA SER A 104 -46.37 -10.30 -28.30
C SER A 104 -45.77 -9.00 -28.88
N ALA A 105 -45.76 -8.81 -30.20
CA ALA A 105 -45.17 -7.63 -30.84
C ALA A 105 -45.97 -6.32 -30.67
N ARG A 106 -46.94 -6.24 -29.75
CA ARG A 106 -47.84 -5.07 -29.60
C ARG A 106 -47.93 -4.45 -28.20
N LEU A 107 -47.16 -4.89 -27.21
CA LEU A 107 -47.18 -4.27 -25.88
C LEU A 107 -45.75 -4.07 -25.34
N ASN A 108 -45.33 -2.80 -25.28
CA ASN A 108 -44.09 -2.24 -24.70
C ASN A 108 -42.73 -2.63 -25.32
N PRO A 109 -42.13 -1.77 -26.18
CA PRO A 109 -40.79 -1.95 -26.73
C PRO A 109 -39.62 -1.65 -25.76
N SER A 110 -39.87 -1.11 -24.56
CA SER A 110 -38.87 -0.41 -23.75
C SER A 110 -38.46 -1.10 -22.45
N ASN A 111 -38.76 -2.39 -22.24
CA ASN A 111 -38.21 -3.09 -21.09
C ASN A 111 -36.97 -3.87 -21.54
N ALA A 112 -35.79 -3.41 -21.10
CA ALA A 112 -34.58 -4.19 -21.24
C ALA A 112 -34.75 -5.51 -20.47
N PHE A 113 -34.67 -6.65 -21.16
CA PHE A 113 -34.76 -7.97 -20.54
C PHE A 113 -33.38 -8.41 -20.05
N PRO A 114 -33.08 -8.36 -18.74
CA PRO A 114 -31.76 -8.73 -18.23
C PRO A 114 -31.52 -10.22 -18.40
N THR A 115 -30.51 -10.56 -19.20
CA THR A 115 -30.14 -11.93 -19.55
C THR A 115 -28.72 -12.20 -19.07
N GLN A 116 -28.55 -13.32 -18.36
CA GLN A 116 -27.23 -13.84 -18.04
C GLN A 116 -26.65 -14.50 -19.29
N THR A 117 -25.62 -13.90 -19.90
CA THR A 117 -25.04 -14.35 -21.18
C THR A 117 -23.80 -15.22 -21.01
N ALA A 118 -23.14 -15.16 -19.85
CA ALA A 118 -22.03 -16.04 -19.51
C ALA A 118 -21.93 -16.28 -18.00
N GLU A 119 -21.38 -17.43 -17.63
CA GLU A 119 -21.01 -17.78 -16.25
C GLU A 119 -19.67 -18.48 -16.26
N ILE A 120 -18.77 -18.04 -15.38
CA ILE A 120 -17.57 -18.79 -15.02
C ILE A 120 -17.56 -19.03 -13.51
N THR A 121 -17.08 -20.19 -13.11
CA THR A 121 -16.82 -20.54 -11.72
C THR A 121 -15.34 -20.85 -11.58
N VAL A 122 -14.68 -20.15 -10.66
CA VAL A 122 -13.27 -20.34 -10.32
C VAL A 122 -13.20 -21.04 -8.97
N GLN A 123 -12.64 -22.25 -8.97
CA GLN A 123 -12.31 -23.00 -7.76
C GLN A 123 -10.83 -22.81 -7.43
N SER A 124 -10.54 -22.18 -6.30
CA SER A 124 -9.17 -21.79 -5.98
C SER A 124 -8.32 -22.90 -5.37
N ASN A 125 -8.95 -23.97 -4.86
CA ASN A 125 -8.24 -25.15 -4.34
C ASN A 125 -7.64 -26.01 -5.44
N SER A 126 -8.31 -26.12 -6.58
CA SER A 126 -7.93 -26.96 -7.72
C SER A 126 -7.30 -26.16 -8.87
N ASN A 127 -7.27 -24.83 -8.78
CA ASN A 127 -6.93 -23.95 -9.89
C ASN A 127 -7.77 -24.16 -11.15
N THR A 128 -9.02 -24.63 -11.01
CA THR A 128 -9.89 -24.90 -12.15
C THR A 128 -10.85 -23.76 -12.41
N VAL A 129 -11.01 -23.41 -13.69
CA VAL A 129 -12.06 -22.52 -14.18
C VAL A 129 -13.04 -23.36 -14.99
N THR A 130 -14.31 -23.34 -14.63
CA THR A 130 -15.39 -24.04 -15.34
C THR A 130 -16.40 -23.02 -15.86
N GLY A 131 -17.05 -23.33 -16.99
CA GLY A 131 -18.01 -22.44 -17.63
C GLY A 131 -17.54 -21.93 -19.00
N ALA A 132 -18.39 -21.12 -19.64
CA ALA A 132 -18.10 -20.57 -20.95
C ALA A 132 -17.17 -19.34 -20.83
N PRO A 133 -16.23 -19.13 -21.77
CA PRO A 133 -15.39 -17.94 -21.79
C PRO A 133 -16.20 -16.66 -21.64
N LEU A 134 -15.83 -15.84 -20.65
CA LEU A 134 -16.51 -14.58 -20.40
C LEU A 134 -15.87 -13.51 -21.28
N ILE A 135 -16.53 -13.21 -22.41
CA ILE A 135 -16.07 -12.26 -23.41
C ILE A 135 -16.72 -10.90 -23.19
N LEU A 136 -15.92 -9.84 -23.05
CA LEU A 136 -16.43 -8.46 -23.08
C LEU A 136 -16.23 -7.84 -24.46
N GLU A 137 -17.29 -7.32 -25.05
CA GLU A 137 -17.25 -6.70 -26.37
C GLU A 137 -16.81 -5.24 -26.27
N PHE A 138 -15.81 -4.87 -27.05
CA PHE A 138 -15.24 -3.53 -27.10
C PHE A 138 -16.32 -2.43 -27.20
N SER A 139 -17.26 -2.57 -28.15
CA SER A 139 -18.29 -1.55 -28.39
C SER A 139 -19.30 -1.40 -27.25
N LYS A 140 -19.48 -2.43 -26.42
CA LYS A 140 -20.34 -2.35 -25.24
C LYS A 140 -19.63 -1.68 -24.07
N ILE A 141 -18.31 -1.77 -23.99
CA ILE A 141 -17.51 -1.09 -22.96
C ILE A 141 -17.32 0.39 -23.31
N PHE A 142 -16.91 0.68 -24.54
CA PHE A 142 -16.47 2.01 -24.96
C PHE A 142 -17.53 2.82 -25.72
N ASP A 143 -18.73 2.27 -25.95
CA ASP A 143 -19.83 2.91 -26.71
C ASP A 143 -19.49 3.30 -28.17
N HIS A 144 -18.42 2.75 -28.75
CA HIS A 144 -18.11 2.87 -30.18
C HIS A 144 -17.39 1.63 -30.73
N LEU A 145 -17.41 1.48 -32.05
CA LEU A 145 -16.56 0.48 -32.71
C LEU A 145 -15.08 0.90 -32.63
N PRO A 146 -14.13 -0.04 -32.53
CA PRO A 146 -12.72 0.31 -32.48
C PRO A 146 -12.28 0.97 -33.79
N THR A 147 -11.44 2.00 -33.71
CA THR A 147 -10.82 2.72 -34.83
C THR A 147 -9.36 2.28 -35.03
N PRO A 148 -9.07 1.39 -36.00
CA PRO A 148 -7.69 0.99 -36.31
C PRO A 148 -6.88 2.15 -36.92
N PRO A 149 -5.54 2.18 -36.79
CA PRO A 149 -4.70 1.16 -36.16
C PRO A 149 -4.49 1.35 -34.65
N ALA A 150 -5.04 2.42 -34.05
CA ALA A 150 -4.84 2.76 -32.64
C ALA A 150 -5.61 1.83 -31.70
N GLU A 151 -6.81 1.42 -32.10
CA GLU A 151 -7.72 0.58 -31.33
C GLU A 151 -7.93 -0.78 -32.04
N HIS A 152 -8.06 -1.87 -31.27
CA HIS A 152 -8.14 -3.23 -31.81
C HIS A 152 -9.36 -3.98 -31.30
N LYS A 153 -9.98 -4.81 -32.16
CA LYS A 153 -10.97 -5.82 -31.77
C LYS A 153 -10.26 -6.97 -31.05
N LEU A 154 -10.22 -6.94 -29.73
CA LEU A 154 -9.85 -8.12 -28.94
C LEU A 154 -11.04 -8.47 -28.04
N PRO A 155 -11.63 -9.68 -28.15
CA PRO A 155 -12.53 -10.15 -27.09
C PRO A 155 -11.71 -10.29 -25.80
N TYR A 156 -12.14 -9.61 -24.73
CA TYR A 156 -11.52 -9.81 -23.42
C TYR A 156 -12.01 -11.14 -22.85
N ASP A 157 -11.23 -12.21 -23.02
CA ASP A 157 -11.54 -13.52 -22.45
C ASP A 157 -11.06 -13.60 -21.00
N LEU A 158 -12.00 -13.62 -20.05
CA LEU A 158 -11.69 -13.73 -18.62
C LEU A 158 -11.59 -15.19 -18.12
N SER A 159 -11.52 -16.19 -19.01
CA SER A 159 -11.31 -17.59 -18.60
C SER A 159 -9.95 -17.86 -17.94
N TYR A 160 -8.99 -16.93 -18.06
CA TYR A 160 -7.66 -16.98 -17.44
C TYR A 160 -7.53 -16.09 -16.20
N ILE A 161 -8.56 -16.07 -15.36
CA ILE A 161 -8.45 -15.50 -14.03
C ILE A 161 -7.50 -16.36 -13.18
N SER A 162 -6.32 -15.80 -12.89
CA SER A 162 -5.38 -16.39 -11.93
C SER A 162 -6.06 -16.58 -10.58
N THR A 163 -5.87 -17.75 -9.96
CA THR A 163 -6.51 -18.23 -8.71
C THR A 163 -6.12 -17.48 -7.44
N SER A 164 -5.54 -16.29 -7.60
CA SER A 164 -5.20 -15.35 -6.52
C SER A 164 -6.42 -14.66 -5.89
N LEU A 165 -7.64 -14.82 -6.44
CA LEU A 165 -8.86 -14.16 -5.96
C LEU A 165 -9.39 -14.63 -4.60
N MET A 166 -8.96 -15.79 -4.10
CA MET A 166 -9.58 -16.43 -2.91
C MET A 166 -8.71 -16.41 -1.67
N HIS A 167 -7.41 -16.14 -1.79
CA HIS A 167 -6.53 -16.13 -0.63
C HIS A 167 -6.66 -14.85 0.21
N HIS A 168 -7.40 -13.82 -0.22
CA HIS A 168 -7.28 -12.45 0.34
C HIS A 168 -8.60 -11.68 0.61
N TYR A 169 -9.77 -12.35 0.60
CA TYR A 169 -11.09 -11.67 0.74
C TYR A 169 -11.70 -11.72 2.15
N SER A 170 -10.92 -11.50 3.21
CA SER A 170 -11.47 -11.36 4.58
C SER A 170 -11.65 -9.91 5.06
N ALA A 171 -11.21 -8.88 4.30
CA ALA A 171 -11.18 -7.50 4.83
C ALA A 171 -11.32 -6.35 3.79
N VAL A 172 -11.80 -6.58 2.57
CA VAL A 172 -11.67 -5.60 1.48
C VAL A 172 -13.02 -5.04 1.00
N HIS A 173 -13.14 -3.71 0.95
CA HIS A 173 -14.24 -2.98 0.30
C HIS A 173 -14.15 -3.18 -1.24
N PRO A 174 -15.27 -3.36 -1.97
CA PRO A 174 -15.29 -3.68 -3.41
C PRO A 174 -14.35 -2.85 -4.32
N ILE A 175 -14.04 -1.61 -3.94
CA ILE A 175 -13.20 -0.65 -4.68
C ILE A 175 -11.77 -1.16 -4.97
N CYS A 176 -11.15 -1.99 -4.11
CA CYS A 176 -9.76 -2.44 -4.31
C CYS A 176 -9.57 -3.45 -5.44
N VAL A 177 -10.63 -4.16 -5.85
CA VAL A 177 -10.61 -5.08 -6.99
C VAL A 177 -10.46 -4.31 -8.32
N LEU A 178 -10.79 -3.02 -8.29
CA LEU A 178 -11.11 -2.21 -9.47
C LEU A 178 -9.93 -1.32 -9.88
N TYR A 179 -8.98 -1.05 -8.97
CA TYR A 179 -7.69 -0.41 -9.31
C TYR A 179 -6.79 -1.34 -10.16
N TYR A 180 -6.81 -2.64 -9.92
CA TYR A 180 -5.96 -3.60 -10.64
C TYR A 180 -6.47 -3.98 -12.03
N THR A 181 -7.78 -3.86 -12.26
CA THR A 181 -8.35 -4.03 -13.61
C THR A 181 -7.97 -2.88 -14.53
N TYR A 182 -7.72 -1.67 -14.01
CA TYR A 182 -7.20 -0.53 -14.76
C TYR A 182 -5.75 -0.75 -15.24
N GLU A 183 -4.86 -1.30 -14.39
CA GLU A 183 -3.47 -1.64 -14.77
C GLU A 183 -3.39 -2.70 -15.88
N VAL A 184 -4.30 -3.69 -15.88
CA VAL A 184 -4.32 -4.79 -16.87
C VAL A 184 -4.72 -4.31 -18.27
N LEU A 185 -5.56 -3.27 -18.37
CA LEU A 185 -5.96 -2.69 -19.65
C LEU A 185 -4.86 -1.78 -20.27
N SER A 186 -3.76 -1.53 -19.56
CA SER A 186 -2.78 -0.48 -19.88
C SER A 186 -1.37 -0.93 -20.36
N LEU A 187 -1.03 -2.22 -20.55
CA LEU A 187 0.36 -2.64 -20.89
C LEU A 187 0.37 -3.75 -21.98
N LYS A 188 1.22 -3.84 -23.02
CA LYS A 188 2.39 -3.13 -23.58
C LYS A 188 2.48 -3.42 -25.09
N ARG A 189 3.08 -2.51 -25.88
CA ARG A 189 3.50 -2.70 -27.29
C ARG A 189 4.83 -3.49 -27.29
N THR A 190 4.92 -4.60 -28.01
CA THR A 190 6.20 -5.27 -28.29
C THR A 190 6.64 -4.95 -29.71
N GLN A 191 7.89 -4.50 -29.86
CA GLN A 191 8.55 -4.29 -31.15
C GLN A 191 8.93 -5.66 -31.75
N THR A 192 7.99 -6.37 -32.36
CA THR A 192 8.27 -7.42 -33.35
C THR A 192 7.01 -7.65 -34.20
N GLY A 193 7.16 -7.47 -35.51
CA GLY A 193 6.07 -7.47 -36.49
C GLY A 193 5.61 -8.87 -36.90
N THR A 194 5.12 -9.69 -35.97
CA THR A 194 4.46 -10.97 -36.28
C THR A 194 3.12 -11.11 -35.55
N LEU A 195 2.08 -11.38 -36.34
CA LEU A 195 0.68 -11.58 -35.91
C LEU A 195 0.52 -12.98 -35.30
N GLU A 196 0.89 -13.14 -34.03
CA GLU A 196 0.40 -14.25 -33.21
C GLU A 196 -0.80 -13.81 -32.37
N ARG A 197 -1.80 -14.70 -32.18
CA ARG A 197 -2.97 -14.48 -31.32
C ARG A 197 -2.50 -14.13 -29.89
N LYS A 198 -2.43 -12.84 -29.56
CA LYS A 198 -2.01 -12.35 -28.23
C LYS A 198 -3.09 -12.69 -27.20
N LYS A 199 -2.75 -13.57 -26.26
CA LYS A 199 -3.55 -13.94 -25.08
C LYS A 199 -3.56 -12.78 -24.09
N CYS A 200 -4.74 -12.36 -23.64
CA CYS A 200 -4.89 -11.43 -22.52
C CYS A 200 -5.02 -12.26 -21.23
N VAL A 201 -4.06 -12.12 -20.31
CA VAL A 201 -4.13 -12.75 -18.98
C VAL A 201 -4.54 -11.65 -18.00
N VAL A 202 -5.73 -11.78 -17.41
CA VAL A 202 -6.17 -10.90 -16.33
C VAL A 202 -5.59 -11.41 -15.02
N SER A 203 -4.39 -10.91 -14.69
CA SER A 203 -3.75 -11.15 -13.40
C SER A 203 -4.27 -10.14 -12.38
N LEU A 204 -5.20 -10.57 -11.53
CA LEU A 204 -5.59 -9.83 -10.34
C LEU A 204 -4.52 -10.03 -9.27
N HIS A 205 -3.81 -8.97 -8.91
CA HIS A 205 -2.94 -8.95 -7.74
C HIS A 205 -3.49 -7.94 -6.76
N TYR A 206 -3.69 -8.30 -5.49
CA TYR A 206 -3.81 -7.31 -4.43
C TYR A 206 -3.15 -7.83 -3.16
N ASN A 207 -2.44 -6.94 -2.48
CA ASN A 207 -1.85 -7.11 -1.15
C ASN A 207 -2.93 -7.01 -0.09
N ASN A 208 -2.91 -7.88 0.91
CA ASN A 208 -3.69 -7.63 2.12
C ASN A 208 -2.81 -7.72 3.36
N ASP A 209 -2.75 -6.62 4.11
CA ASP A 209 -2.33 -6.56 5.51
C ASP A 209 -3.53 -7.02 6.35
N SER A 210 -3.60 -8.31 6.68
CA SER A 210 -4.35 -8.80 7.84
C SER A 210 -3.85 -10.19 8.23
N LEU A 211 -4.04 -10.54 9.50
CA LEU A 211 -3.55 -11.70 10.24
C LEU A 211 -3.88 -13.10 9.68
N TYR A 212 -4.40 -13.25 8.46
CA TYR A 212 -5.11 -14.47 8.06
C TYR A 212 -4.28 -15.64 7.49
N ASP A 213 -2.95 -15.52 7.35
CA ASP A 213 -2.15 -16.53 6.64
C ASP A 213 -1.35 -17.51 7.53
N ARG A 214 -1.63 -17.65 8.83
CA ARG A 214 -0.71 -18.37 9.75
C ARG A 214 -1.27 -19.41 10.72
N LEU A 215 -2.30 -20.17 10.34
CA LEU A 215 -2.73 -21.33 11.14
C LEU A 215 -3.02 -22.58 10.29
N THR A 216 -2.00 -23.16 9.66
CA THR A 216 -2.01 -24.60 9.31
C THR A 216 -0.58 -25.17 9.35
N PRO A 217 -0.26 -26.11 10.26
CA PRO A 217 1.01 -26.83 10.24
C PRO A 217 0.92 -27.98 9.22
N TYR A 218 1.79 -27.99 8.21
CA TYR A 218 2.08 -29.20 7.44
C TYR A 218 3.35 -29.85 8.01
N SER A 219 3.14 -30.80 8.92
CA SER A 219 4.15 -31.78 9.32
C SER A 219 4.30 -32.83 8.21
N VAL A 220 5.49 -32.93 7.60
CA VAL A 220 5.83 -34.05 6.71
C VAL A 220 6.59 -35.09 7.53
N HIS A 221 5.93 -36.21 7.82
CA HIS A 221 6.58 -37.41 8.32
C HIS A 221 7.44 -38.05 7.21
N THR A 222 8.74 -38.17 7.43
CA THR A 222 9.61 -39.03 6.64
C THR A 222 9.54 -40.45 7.21
N ARG A 223 9.03 -41.41 6.41
CA ARG A 223 9.23 -42.85 6.66
C ARG A 223 10.46 -43.30 5.88
N GLY A 224 11.40 -43.88 6.62
CA GLY A 224 12.61 -44.50 6.09
C GLY A 224 12.39 -45.90 5.52
N GLY A 225 13.38 -46.30 4.74
CA GLY A 225 13.58 -47.59 4.08
C GLY A 225 14.44 -47.28 2.84
N GLY A 226 15.72 -47.62 2.72
CA GLY A 226 16.51 -48.63 3.38
C GLY A 226 16.78 -49.75 2.37
N GLU A 227 17.70 -49.54 1.42
CA GLU A 227 18.42 -50.63 0.74
C GLU A 227 19.68 -50.10 0.02
N ARG A 228 20.80 -50.77 0.29
CA ARG A 228 22.10 -50.61 -0.40
C ARG A 228 22.17 -51.63 -1.53
N VAL A 229 22.63 -51.21 -2.71
CA VAL A 229 23.34 -52.10 -3.66
C VAL A 229 24.47 -51.30 -4.31
N GLU A 230 25.67 -51.87 -4.29
CA GLU A 230 26.92 -51.36 -4.85
C GLU A 230 27.02 -51.57 -6.38
N GLY A 231 27.77 -50.68 -7.06
CA GLY A 231 28.69 -51.05 -8.13
C GLY A 231 28.17 -51.06 -9.57
N GLY A 232 28.69 -50.14 -10.41
CA GLY A 232 28.62 -50.26 -11.86
C GLY A 232 28.79 -48.95 -12.62
N ILE A 233 30.03 -48.57 -12.93
CA ILE A 233 30.35 -47.48 -13.87
C ILE A 233 30.01 -47.99 -15.28
N ASN A 234 29.13 -47.30 -16.00
CA ASN A 234 29.14 -47.32 -17.47
C ASN A 234 28.63 -45.99 -18.03
N ASN A 235 29.48 -45.40 -18.87
CA ASN A 235 29.27 -44.14 -19.57
C ASN A 235 28.13 -44.26 -20.59
N HIS A 236 26.98 -43.68 -20.29
CA HIS A 236 26.06 -43.19 -21.29
C HIS A 236 25.74 -41.72 -21.02
N THR A 237 26.02 -40.90 -22.02
CA THR A 237 25.68 -39.48 -22.10
C THR A 237 24.17 -39.30 -22.12
N ASP A 238 23.52 -39.42 -20.97
CA ASP A 238 22.16 -38.91 -20.78
C ASP A 238 22.28 -37.47 -20.31
N ARG A 239 21.78 -36.55 -21.14
CA ARG A 239 21.54 -35.17 -20.74
C ARG A 239 20.62 -35.22 -19.52
N VAL A 240 21.18 -35.03 -18.33
CA VAL A 240 20.42 -34.79 -17.12
C VAL A 240 19.51 -33.61 -17.44
N HIS A 241 18.21 -33.90 -17.56
CA HIS A 241 17.19 -32.88 -17.57
C HIS A 241 17.24 -32.27 -16.17
N ILE A 242 18.05 -31.21 -16.02
CA ILE A 242 17.97 -30.32 -14.86
C ILE A 242 16.52 -29.85 -14.88
N PRO A 243 15.69 -30.20 -13.88
CA PRO A 243 14.33 -29.68 -13.84
C PRO A 243 14.47 -28.16 -13.90
N ASP A 244 13.67 -27.50 -14.73
CA ASP A 244 13.55 -26.05 -14.66
C ASP A 244 13.16 -25.71 -13.22
N ILE A 245 14.16 -25.41 -12.38
CA ILE A 245 13.96 -24.80 -11.08
C ILE A 245 13.43 -23.43 -11.47
N LYS A 246 12.10 -23.31 -11.53
CA LYS A 246 11.43 -22.02 -11.46
C LYS A 246 11.90 -21.42 -10.15
N MET A 247 13.00 -20.66 -10.20
CA MET A 247 13.47 -19.86 -9.09
C MET A 247 12.28 -19.05 -8.63
N SER A 248 11.79 -19.35 -7.44
CA SER A 248 10.68 -18.63 -6.85
C SER A 248 11.07 -17.15 -6.79
N THR A 249 10.44 -16.34 -7.61
CA THR A 249 10.55 -14.87 -7.60
C THR A 249 9.81 -14.24 -6.41
N LYS A 250 9.32 -15.06 -5.48
CA LYS A 250 8.59 -14.64 -4.29
C LYS A 250 9.53 -14.62 -3.07
N SER A 251 9.33 -13.63 -2.22
CA SER A 251 9.99 -13.56 -0.91
C SER A 251 9.77 -14.84 -0.12
N SER A 252 10.76 -15.20 0.69
CA SER A 252 10.76 -16.38 1.53
C SER A 252 11.04 -15.94 2.96
N THR A 253 10.42 -16.64 3.91
CA THR A 253 10.72 -16.47 5.34
C THR A 253 12.03 -17.16 5.73
N SER A 254 12.59 -18.00 4.84
CA SER A 254 13.92 -18.57 5.01
C SER A 254 15.00 -17.50 4.76
N PRO A 255 15.93 -17.27 5.69
CA PRO A 255 16.95 -16.22 5.55
C PRO A 255 17.88 -16.44 4.36
N LEU A 256 17.98 -17.68 3.85
CA LEU A 256 18.90 -18.05 2.76
C LEU A 256 18.24 -18.08 1.38
N SER A 257 17.00 -17.60 1.24
CA SER A 257 16.36 -17.42 -0.06
C SER A 257 15.48 -16.18 -0.05
N GLY A 258 15.51 -15.40 -1.14
CA GLY A 258 14.70 -14.20 -1.24
C GLY A 258 15.00 -13.39 -2.49
N LEU A 259 14.19 -12.35 -2.69
CA LEU A 259 14.37 -11.35 -3.73
C LEU A 259 14.44 -9.99 -3.05
N TRP A 260 15.50 -9.23 -3.32
CA TRP A 260 15.52 -7.81 -3.04
C TRP A 260 15.61 -7.04 -4.35
N GLN A 261 14.74 -6.04 -4.51
CA GLN A 261 14.74 -5.16 -5.66
C GLN A 261 14.98 -3.73 -5.19
N PRO A 262 16.01 -3.03 -5.69
CA PRO A 262 16.27 -1.65 -5.28
C PRO A 262 15.11 -0.72 -5.64
N GLN A 263 15.00 0.39 -4.91
CA GLN A 263 14.13 1.50 -5.29
C GLN A 263 14.82 2.34 -6.37
N ASP A 264 14.13 2.65 -7.47
CA ASP A 264 14.74 3.34 -8.62
C ASP A 264 14.69 4.86 -8.50
N HIS A 265 14.05 5.39 -7.45
CA HIS A 265 13.82 6.83 -7.31
C HIS A 265 14.96 7.53 -6.57
N LEU A 266 15.59 6.90 -5.57
CA LEU A 266 16.60 7.54 -4.74
C LEU A 266 17.94 7.56 -5.49
N LYS A 267 18.38 8.77 -5.86
CA LYS A 267 19.66 8.99 -6.55
C LYS A 267 20.77 9.34 -5.57
N HIS A 268 20.46 10.11 -4.54
CA HIS A 268 21.45 10.60 -3.58
C HIS A 268 20.97 10.53 -2.14
N LEU A 269 21.87 10.11 -1.25
CA LEU A 269 21.74 10.26 0.19
C LEU A 269 22.94 11.06 0.69
N TYR A 270 22.71 12.32 1.03
CA TYR A 270 23.70 13.19 1.66
C TYR A 270 23.48 13.20 3.17
N TYR A 271 24.55 13.18 3.95
CA TYR A 271 24.47 13.15 5.41
C TYR A 271 25.65 13.88 6.06
N GLY A 272 25.43 14.34 7.28
CA GLY A 272 26.38 15.11 8.06
C GLY A 272 26.12 16.62 8.01
N PRO A 273 26.72 17.39 8.93
CA PRO A 273 26.47 18.83 9.06
C PRO A 273 26.90 19.60 7.80
N GLY A 274 26.01 20.49 7.37
CA GLY A 274 26.20 21.39 6.23
C GLY A 274 26.11 20.69 4.86
N CYS A 275 25.64 19.45 4.80
CA CYS A 275 25.46 18.75 3.52
C CYS A 275 24.39 19.40 2.63
N VAL A 276 23.38 20.06 3.20
CA VAL A 276 22.39 20.84 2.44
C VAL A 276 23.07 22.00 1.72
N GLN A 277 23.89 22.79 2.44
CA GLN A 277 24.59 23.94 1.86
C GLN A 277 25.53 23.50 0.73
N LYS A 278 26.19 22.35 0.88
CA LYS A 278 27.20 21.85 -0.07
C LYS A 278 26.59 21.25 -1.34
N HIS A 279 25.43 20.61 -1.25
CA HIS A 279 24.96 19.71 -2.32
C HIS A 279 23.54 19.96 -2.81
N LEU A 280 22.74 20.84 -2.18
CA LEU A 280 21.34 21.05 -2.58
C LEU A 280 21.22 21.44 -4.07
N LEU A 281 22.00 22.43 -4.52
CA LEU A 281 21.93 22.93 -5.90
C LEU A 281 22.35 21.86 -6.92
N ASP A 282 23.32 21.00 -6.59
CA ASP A 282 23.79 19.90 -7.46
C ASP A 282 22.71 18.82 -7.70
N THR A 283 21.68 18.78 -6.85
CA THR A 283 20.58 17.80 -6.97
C THR A 283 19.42 18.29 -7.83
N LEU A 284 19.44 19.55 -8.28
CA LEU A 284 18.40 20.11 -9.12
C LEU A 284 18.42 19.46 -10.52
N PRO A 285 17.25 19.20 -11.12
CA PRO A 285 17.16 18.53 -12.43
C PRO A 285 17.87 19.24 -13.59
N SER A 286 17.97 20.57 -13.50
CA SER A 286 18.54 21.46 -14.52
C SER A 286 19.04 22.79 -13.91
N PRO A 287 19.91 23.54 -14.62
CA PRO A 287 20.36 24.86 -14.19
C PRO A 287 19.25 25.90 -14.01
N ASP A 288 18.06 25.68 -14.59
CA ASP A 288 16.92 26.61 -14.53
C ASP A 288 15.77 26.07 -13.67
N SER A 289 16.01 25.00 -12.89
CA SER A 289 14.99 24.35 -12.07
C SER A 289 14.37 25.32 -11.07
N LYS A 290 13.07 25.19 -10.87
CA LYS A 290 12.26 26.04 -9.98
C LYS A 290 11.74 25.22 -8.81
N VAL A 291 12.14 25.63 -7.62
CA VAL A 291 11.98 24.89 -6.36
C VAL A 291 10.89 25.52 -5.51
N PHE A 292 9.90 24.71 -5.17
CA PHE A 292 8.86 25.07 -4.21
C PHE A 292 9.13 24.41 -2.85
N ILE A 293 9.31 25.22 -1.80
CA ILE A 293 9.61 24.75 -0.45
C ILE A 293 8.31 24.41 0.27
N LEU A 294 8.25 23.23 0.89
CA LEU A 294 7.13 22.78 1.71
C LEU A 294 7.55 22.48 3.14
N THR A 295 6.92 23.12 4.12
CA THR A 295 7.24 22.91 5.53
C THR A 295 6.05 23.17 6.48
N VAL A 296 6.29 23.00 7.78
CA VAL A 296 5.35 23.33 8.86
C VAL A 296 5.66 24.70 9.46
N THR A 297 4.67 25.31 10.08
CA THR A 297 4.75 26.71 10.55
C THR A 297 5.84 26.89 11.60
N SER A 298 6.05 25.93 12.49
CA SER A 298 7.07 26.02 13.53
C SER A 298 8.49 26.06 12.98
N ILE A 299 8.79 25.34 11.89
CA ILE A 299 10.11 25.38 11.25
C ILE A 299 10.31 26.76 10.62
N ALA A 300 9.34 27.25 9.85
CA ALA A 300 9.43 28.54 9.18
C ALA A 300 9.50 29.75 10.13
N THR A 301 8.83 29.69 11.29
CA THR A 301 8.69 30.85 12.19
C THR A 301 9.61 30.82 13.41
N LYS A 302 10.13 29.65 13.81
CA LYS A 302 10.96 29.50 15.01
C LYS A 302 12.41 29.14 14.73
N THR A 303 12.79 28.99 13.47
CA THR A 303 14.14 28.61 13.06
C THR A 303 14.58 29.46 11.85
N PRO A 304 15.89 29.61 11.61
CA PRO A 304 16.39 30.31 10.43
C PRO A 304 16.37 29.43 9.17
N LEU A 305 16.00 28.15 9.26
CA LEU A 305 16.25 27.14 8.22
C LEU A 305 15.60 27.48 6.88
N ILE A 306 14.37 27.98 6.89
CA ILE A 306 13.65 28.32 5.64
C ILE A 306 14.29 29.54 4.99
N GLN A 307 14.60 30.59 5.77
CA GLN A 307 15.28 31.77 5.25
C GLN A 307 16.65 31.40 4.66
N GLN A 308 17.40 30.50 5.30
CA GLN A 308 18.67 29.99 4.78
C GLN A 308 18.51 29.26 3.45
N LEU A 309 17.46 28.44 3.30
CA LEU A 309 17.16 27.76 2.05
C LEU A 309 16.73 28.72 0.94
N GLU A 310 15.90 29.70 1.26
CA GLU A 310 15.49 30.75 0.31
C GLU A 310 16.70 31.55 -0.18
N THR A 311 17.62 31.92 0.74
CA THR A 311 18.88 32.58 0.38
C THR A 311 19.80 31.67 -0.45
N LEU A 312 19.90 30.38 -0.11
CA LEU A 312 20.73 29.41 -0.85
C LEU A 312 20.22 29.18 -2.28
N LEU A 313 18.90 29.11 -2.46
CA LEU A 313 18.26 28.95 -3.77
C LEU A 313 18.31 30.27 -4.58
N GLY A 314 18.21 31.41 -3.91
CA GLY A 314 18.17 32.74 -4.53
C GLY A 314 16.93 32.94 -5.42
N GLU A 315 16.80 34.14 -6.00
CA GLU A 315 15.68 34.47 -6.92
C GLU A 315 15.68 33.60 -8.19
N HIS A 316 16.83 32.99 -8.52
CA HIS A 316 16.95 32.13 -9.69
C HIS A 316 16.25 30.79 -9.50
N HIS A 317 16.39 30.12 -8.35
CA HIS A 317 15.78 28.80 -8.14
C HIS A 317 14.53 28.83 -7.25
N HIS A 318 14.41 29.77 -6.31
CA HIS A 318 13.28 29.80 -5.39
C HIS A 318 12.01 30.28 -6.09
N ALA A 319 10.99 29.42 -6.12
CA ALA A 319 9.70 29.71 -6.78
C ALA A 319 8.55 29.95 -5.79
N GLY A 320 8.72 29.57 -4.53
CA GLY A 320 7.72 29.79 -3.50
C GLY A 320 7.95 28.94 -2.25
N THR A 321 7.28 29.32 -1.16
CA THR A 321 7.34 28.64 0.13
C THR A 321 5.94 28.49 0.72
N PHE A 322 5.55 27.26 1.02
CA PHE A 322 4.33 26.97 1.77
C PHE A 322 4.67 26.37 3.14
N SER A 323 4.38 27.11 4.20
CA SER A 323 4.75 26.78 5.59
C SER A 323 3.56 26.41 6.47
N ARG A 324 2.40 26.13 5.89
CA ARG A 324 1.14 25.88 6.63
C ARG A 324 0.77 24.41 6.76
N ILE A 325 1.67 23.47 6.42
CA ILE A 325 1.37 22.04 6.57
C ILE A 325 1.12 21.71 8.05
N LYS A 326 0.02 21.02 8.31
CA LYS A 326 -0.39 20.56 9.64
C LYS A 326 0.03 19.12 9.92
N GLN A 327 0.07 18.76 11.19
CA GLN A 327 0.28 17.37 11.63
C GLN A 327 -0.71 16.44 10.93
N HIS A 328 -0.21 15.28 10.48
CA HIS A 328 -0.95 14.28 9.70
C HIS A 328 -1.39 14.70 8.28
N GLY A 329 -0.85 15.80 7.75
CA GLY A 329 -1.08 16.22 6.36
C GLY A 329 -2.57 16.42 6.08
N GLN A 330 -3.21 17.33 6.80
CA GLN A 330 -4.63 17.65 6.59
C GLN A 330 -4.85 18.06 5.13
N VAL A 331 -5.87 17.49 4.50
CA VAL A 331 -6.09 17.61 3.05
C VAL A 331 -6.24 19.07 2.60
N ALA A 332 -6.87 19.92 3.42
CA ALA A 332 -7.11 21.32 3.07
C ALA A 332 -5.81 22.10 2.81
N GLU A 333 -4.81 21.93 3.66
CA GLU A 333 -3.50 22.58 3.52
C GLU A 333 -2.71 22.00 2.35
N VAL A 334 -2.86 20.70 2.08
CA VAL A 334 -2.27 20.05 0.90
C VAL A 334 -2.92 20.56 -0.39
N ASP A 335 -4.24 20.77 -0.40
CA ASP A 335 -4.99 21.34 -1.52
C ASP A 335 -4.51 22.77 -1.83
N LEU A 336 -4.38 23.63 -0.81
CA LEU A 336 -3.88 25.00 -0.99
C LEU A 336 -2.47 25.01 -1.60
N ALA A 337 -1.55 24.21 -1.04
CA ALA A 337 -0.20 24.10 -1.60
C ALA A 337 -0.19 23.51 -3.02
N THR A 338 -1.12 22.60 -3.32
CA THR A 338 -1.30 22.05 -4.68
C THR A 338 -1.68 23.15 -5.67
N GLU A 339 -2.57 24.07 -5.29
CA GLU A 339 -2.98 25.17 -6.17
C GLU A 339 -1.87 26.21 -6.36
N GLU A 340 -1.10 26.54 -5.31
CA GLU A 340 0.06 27.43 -5.43
C GLU A 340 1.11 26.85 -6.40
N VAL A 341 1.40 25.55 -6.30
CA VAL A 341 2.29 24.86 -7.25
C VAL A 341 1.67 24.79 -8.64
N ALA A 342 0.35 24.59 -8.76
CA ALA A 342 -0.34 24.51 -10.04
C ALA A 342 -0.30 25.84 -10.81
N ALA A 343 -0.35 26.96 -10.10
CA ALA A 343 -0.37 28.31 -10.66
C ALA A 343 0.93 28.69 -11.39
N ASP A 344 2.07 28.10 -11.00
CA ASP A 344 3.34 28.28 -11.70
C ASP A 344 3.76 26.98 -12.42
N PRO A 345 3.61 26.93 -13.77
CA PRO A 345 3.99 25.75 -14.55
C PRO A 345 5.51 25.53 -14.63
N SER A 346 6.33 26.51 -14.23
CA SER A 346 7.79 26.38 -14.24
C SER A 346 8.32 25.55 -13.06
N ILE A 347 7.55 25.45 -11.96
CA ILE A 347 7.91 24.60 -10.81
C ILE A 347 8.04 23.14 -11.25
N ASP A 348 9.25 22.62 -11.14
CA ASP A 348 9.61 21.24 -11.48
C ASP A 348 10.14 20.43 -10.29
N THR A 349 10.40 21.11 -9.17
CA THR A 349 11.03 20.55 -7.98
C THR A 349 10.26 20.96 -6.72
N ILE A 350 9.99 19.99 -5.85
CA ILE A 350 9.42 20.22 -4.52
C ILE A 350 10.43 19.83 -3.45
N LEU A 351 10.74 20.76 -2.54
CA LEU A 351 11.68 20.59 -1.45
C LEU A 351 10.92 20.50 -0.12
N SER A 352 10.78 19.31 0.45
CA SER A 352 10.12 19.14 1.75
C SER A 352 11.11 19.26 2.91
N VAL A 353 10.80 20.12 3.88
CA VAL A 353 11.61 20.33 5.09
C VAL A 353 10.76 20.01 6.32
N GLY A 354 11.21 19.07 7.13
CA GLY A 354 10.54 18.69 8.37
C GLY A 354 10.38 17.19 8.56
N GLY A 355 9.36 16.80 9.33
CA GLY A 355 9.01 15.38 9.54
C GLY A 355 8.07 14.83 8.47
N GLY A 356 7.54 13.63 8.72
CA GLY A 356 6.69 12.90 7.77
C GLY A 356 5.46 13.66 7.26
N SER A 357 4.93 14.63 8.03
CA SER A 357 3.80 15.45 7.55
C SER A 357 4.17 16.33 6.35
N SER A 358 5.33 17.01 6.37
CA SER A 358 5.81 17.78 5.22
C SER A 358 6.16 16.86 4.05
N ILE A 359 6.85 15.76 4.34
CA ILE A 359 7.34 14.82 3.31
C ILE A 359 6.16 14.15 2.59
N ASP A 360 5.19 13.61 3.30
CA ASP A 360 4.03 12.93 2.69
C ASP A 360 3.10 13.93 1.98
N SER A 361 3.00 15.16 2.47
CA SER A 361 2.28 16.23 1.78
C SER A 361 2.94 16.57 0.43
N ALA A 362 4.26 16.66 0.38
CA ALA A 362 4.99 16.89 -0.87
C ALA A 362 4.79 15.76 -1.90
N LYS A 363 4.79 14.50 -1.45
CA LYS A 363 4.44 13.36 -2.32
C LYS A 363 3.01 13.46 -2.84
N THR A 364 2.07 13.93 -2.02
CA THR A 364 0.67 14.15 -2.41
C THR A 364 0.56 15.22 -3.49
N ILE A 365 1.25 16.35 -3.32
CA ILE A 365 1.29 17.44 -4.30
C ILE A 365 1.92 16.95 -5.61
N SER A 366 3.06 16.25 -5.54
CA SER A 366 3.72 15.70 -6.73
C SER A 366 2.82 14.71 -7.49
N TYR A 367 2.08 13.85 -6.78
CA TYR A 367 1.11 12.94 -7.39
C TYR A 367 -0.03 13.70 -8.09
N ARG A 368 -0.60 14.72 -7.44
CA ARG A 368 -1.65 15.55 -8.06
C ARG A 368 -1.13 16.34 -9.26
N MET A 369 0.11 16.81 -9.20
CA MET A 369 0.75 17.43 -10.36
C MET A 369 0.96 16.43 -11.49
N PHE A 370 1.29 15.17 -11.20
CA PHE A 370 1.31 14.12 -12.20
C PHE A 370 -0.08 13.90 -12.83
N GLU A 371 -1.16 13.87 -12.05
CA GLU A 371 -2.51 13.77 -12.58
C GLU A 371 -2.90 14.96 -13.48
N ARG A 372 -2.46 16.17 -13.13
CA ARG A 372 -2.78 17.41 -13.88
C ARG A 372 -1.87 17.63 -15.10
N ARG A 373 -0.58 17.33 -14.99
CA ARG A 373 0.47 17.69 -15.95
C ARG A 373 1.08 16.49 -16.68
N GLY A 374 0.75 15.26 -16.27
CA GLY A 374 1.34 14.02 -16.79
C GLY A 374 2.78 13.76 -16.34
N LYS A 375 3.33 14.56 -15.42
CA LYS A 375 4.71 14.47 -14.94
C LYS A 375 4.79 14.70 -13.42
N PHE A 376 5.53 13.85 -12.73
CA PHE A 376 5.86 14.04 -11.32
C PHE A 376 6.86 15.19 -11.15
N LEU A 377 6.74 15.91 -10.03
CA LEU A 377 7.79 16.84 -9.59
C LEU A 377 8.97 16.04 -9.06
N THR A 378 10.18 16.57 -9.24
CA THR A 378 11.36 16.05 -8.54
C THR A 378 11.20 16.36 -7.07
N HIS A 379 11.14 15.33 -6.22
CA HIS A 379 11.02 15.51 -4.78
C HIS A 379 12.38 15.36 -4.10
N ILE A 380 12.81 16.41 -3.39
CA ILE A 380 13.98 16.43 -2.52
C ILE A 380 13.49 16.58 -1.07
N ALA A 381 14.07 15.85 -0.13
CA ALA A 381 13.71 15.94 1.28
C ALA A 381 14.90 16.29 2.18
N ILE A 382 14.63 17.17 3.15
CA ILE A 382 15.49 17.47 4.30
C ILE A 382 14.73 17.03 5.57
N PRO A 383 14.84 15.75 5.98
CA PRO A 383 14.12 15.24 7.13
C PRO A 383 14.72 15.80 8.43
N THR A 384 13.86 16.38 9.28
CA THR A 384 14.28 16.86 10.61
C THR A 384 13.91 15.88 11.72
N THR A 385 13.22 14.79 11.41
CA THR A 385 12.78 13.75 12.38
C THR A 385 13.22 12.37 11.92
N LEU A 386 13.23 11.39 12.83
CA LEU A 386 13.72 10.04 12.56
C LEU A 386 12.64 9.08 12.00
N SER A 387 11.51 9.58 11.50
CA SER A 387 10.37 8.74 11.11
C SER A 387 10.54 8.02 9.76
N ALA A 388 11.62 8.24 9.02
CA ALA A 388 11.91 7.58 7.75
C ALA A 388 10.81 7.68 6.67
N ALA A 389 10.00 8.74 6.69
CA ALA A 389 8.95 8.93 5.69
C ALA A 389 9.53 9.07 4.28
N GLU A 390 10.70 9.69 4.19
CA GLU A 390 11.54 9.88 3.01
C GLU A 390 11.95 8.57 2.31
N CYS A 391 11.89 7.45 3.01
CA CYS A 391 12.31 6.13 2.51
C CYS A 391 11.23 5.40 1.69
N THR A 392 10.09 6.03 1.41
CA THR A 392 8.94 5.36 0.79
C THR A 392 8.34 6.18 -0.36
N ALA A 393 7.93 5.48 -1.43
CA ALA A 393 7.09 6.02 -2.49
C ALA A 393 5.58 5.91 -2.17
N ALA A 394 5.24 6.04 -0.89
CA ALA A 394 3.89 6.07 -0.37
C ALA A 394 3.69 7.36 0.43
N GLY A 395 2.48 7.89 0.39
CA GLY A 395 2.08 9.05 1.18
C GLY A 395 0.70 8.83 1.77
N GLY A 396 0.30 9.76 2.63
CA GLY A 396 -1.08 9.82 3.07
C GLY A 396 -1.46 11.19 3.56
N TYR A 397 -2.74 11.49 3.46
CA TYR A 397 -3.33 12.71 3.97
C TYR A 397 -4.58 12.38 4.79
N THR A 398 -4.96 13.30 5.67
CA THR A 398 -6.15 13.15 6.51
C THR A 398 -7.29 13.96 5.89
N LYS A 399 -8.39 13.27 5.57
CA LYS A 399 -9.63 13.89 5.08
C LYS A 399 -10.32 14.69 6.18
N ALA A 400 -11.27 15.54 5.80
CA ALA A 400 -12.02 16.38 6.75
C ALA A 400 -12.81 15.57 7.80
N ASP A 401 -13.20 14.34 7.48
CA ASP A 401 -13.85 13.38 8.38
C ASP A 401 -12.88 12.64 9.32
N GLY A 402 -11.59 12.99 9.30
CA GLY A 402 -10.53 12.36 10.09
C GLY A 402 -10.01 11.04 9.51
N VAL A 403 -10.55 10.56 8.38
CA VAL A 403 -10.12 9.34 7.73
C VAL A 403 -8.80 9.57 7.01
N LYS A 404 -7.78 8.77 7.37
CA LYS A 404 -6.49 8.79 6.68
C LYS A 404 -6.59 8.03 5.37
N THR A 405 -6.22 8.68 4.28
CA THR A 405 -6.13 8.05 2.96
C THR A 405 -4.66 7.85 2.62
N GLY A 406 -4.28 6.59 2.39
CA GLY A 406 -2.95 6.24 1.89
C GLY A 406 -2.98 6.08 0.36
N PHE A 407 -1.89 6.44 -0.29
CA PHE A 407 -1.71 6.26 -1.74
C PHE A 407 -0.23 6.01 -2.03
N ALA A 408 0.03 5.29 -3.12
CA ALA A 408 1.38 4.99 -3.57
C ALA A 408 1.41 4.98 -5.09
N ALA A 409 2.47 5.53 -5.65
CA ALA A 409 2.75 5.43 -7.08
C ALA A 409 4.27 5.31 -7.28
N PRO A 410 4.74 4.51 -8.24
CA PRO A 410 6.18 4.30 -8.44
C PRO A 410 7.00 5.59 -8.63
N GLY A 411 6.38 6.64 -9.19
CA GLY A 411 7.01 7.95 -9.43
C GLY A 411 6.98 8.93 -8.26
N MET A 412 6.38 8.59 -7.12
CA MET A 412 6.29 9.48 -5.94
C MET A 412 7.52 9.42 -5.02
N GLY A 413 8.50 8.60 -5.36
CA GLY A 413 9.68 8.44 -4.54
C GLY A 413 10.58 9.67 -4.51
N ILE A 414 11.41 9.75 -3.46
CA ILE A 414 12.33 10.86 -3.25
C ILE A 414 13.59 10.67 -4.07
N SER A 415 14.04 11.73 -4.75
CA SER A 415 15.23 11.76 -5.60
C SER A 415 16.51 11.98 -4.79
N ALA A 416 16.48 12.86 -3.79
CA ALA A 416 17.60 13.11 -2.89
C ALA A 416 17.14 13.31 -1.44
N ILE A 417 17.85 12.70 -0.50
CA ILE A 417 17.63 12.83 0.94
C ILE A 417 18.85 13.53 1.55
N PHE A 418 18.60 14.52 2.41
CA PHE A 418 19.61 15.27 3.14
C PHE A 418 19.43 15.08 4.65
N TYR A 419 20.26 14.24 5.25
CA TYR A 419 20.37 14.10 6.70
C TYR A 419 21.39 15.07 7.26
N ASP A 420 20.97 16.32 7.37
CA ASP A 420 21.79 17.39 7.90
C ASP A 420 21.51 17.61 9.38
N ALA A 421 22.55 17.44 10.21
CA ALA A 421 22.44 17.61 11.65
C ALA A 421 22.08 19.06 12.04
N GLU A 422 22.50 20.05 11.23
CA GLU A 422 22.19 21.46 11.45
C GLU A 422 20.69 21.76 11.28
N PHE A 423 19.98 20.94 10.49
CA PHE A 423 18.53 21.01 10.34
C PHE A 423 17.82 20.20 11.42
N ALA A 424 18.28 18.98 11.67
CA ALA A 424 17.67 18.05 12.61
C ALA A 424 17.73 18.52 14.08
N ARG A 425 18.79 19.25 14.48
CA ARG A 425 18.96 19.79 15.84
C ARG A 425 17.82 20.71 16.31
N TYR A 426 17.03 21.27 15.39
CA TYR A 426 15.88 22.12 15.74
C TYR A 426 14.63 21.32 16.14
N THR A 427 14.62 20.00 15.97
CA THR A 427 13.50 19.15 16.38
C THR A 427 13.43 19.07 17.90
N PRO A 428 12.28 19.33 18.55
CA PRO A 428 12.17 19.21 20.00
C PRO A 428 12.57 17.82 20.50
N ALA A 429 13.34 17.74 21.60
CA ALA A 429 13.92 16.49 22.08
C ALA A 429 12.90 15.35 22.25
N LYS A 430 11.71 15.63 22.82
CA LYS A 430 10.64 14.63 22.94
C LYS A 430 10.21 14.08 21.57
N LEU A 431 10.06 14.95 20.57
CA LEU A 431 9.68 14.56 19.21
C LEU A 431 10.81 13.77 18.52
N TRP A 432 12.06 14.18 18.73
CA TRP A 432 13.24 13.46 18.24
C TRP A 432 13.27 12.02 18.75
N LEU A 433 13.16 11.84 20.07
CA LEU A 433 13.18 10.51 20.70
C LEU A 433 11.97 9.65 20.30
N ALA A 434 10.76 10.22 20.29
CA ALA A 434 9.55 9.49 19.90
C ALA A 434 9.60 9.04 18.44
N THR A 435 10.12 9.88 17.53
CA THR A 435 10.32 9.47 16.13
C THR A 435 11.48 8.49 15.97
N GLY A 436 12.47 8.49 16.88
CA GLY A 436 13.47 7.43 16.98
C GLY A 436 12.86 6.07 17.32
N MET A 437 11.89 6.03 18.26
CA MET A 437 11.13 4.82 18.55
C MET A 437 10.31 4.33 17.35
N ARG A 438 9.86 5.22 16.47
CA ARG A 438 9.23 4.83 15.20
C ARG A 438 10.19 4.11 14.26
N ALA A 439 11.46 4.51 14.23
CA ALA A 439 12.47 3.79 13.45
C ALA A 439 12.90 2.46 14.07
N VAL A 440 12.89 2.36 15.41
CA VAL A 440 13.01 1.06 16.11
C VAL A 440 11.89 0.11 15.67
N ASP A 441 10.66 0.62 15.58
CA ASP A 441 9.50 -0.11 15.06
C ASP A 441 9.80 -0.66 13.65
N HIS A 442 10.24 0.18 12.71
CA HIS A 442 10.61 -0.27 11.36
C HIS A 442 11.65 -1.40 11.35
N ALA A 443 12.71 -1.25 12.15
CA ALA A 443 13.78 -2.23 12.22
C ALA A 443 13.26 -3.59 12.74
N VAL A 444 12.47 -3.57 13.81
CA VAL A 444 11.92 -4.78 14.43
C VAL A 444 10.88 -5.46 13.53
N GLU A 445 9.94 -4.71 12.98
CA GLU A 445 8.86 -5.29 12.16
C GLU A 445 9.40 -5.92 10.87
N SER A 446 10.56 -5.47 10.35
CA SER A 446 11.21 -6.08 9.19
C SER A 446 11.52 -7.57 9.40
N TYR A 447 11.78 -8.02 10.64
CA TYR A 447 12.21 -9.41 10.90
C TYR A 447 11.09 -10.43 10.73
N TYR A 448 9.86 -10.04 11.07
CA TYR A 448 8.68 -10.86 10.91
C TYR A 448 7.80 -10.48 9.71
N HIS A 449 8.23 -9.48 8.92
CA HIS A 449 7.57 -9.09 7.69
C HIS A 449 7.78 -10.16 6.58
N PRO A 450 6.71 -10.68 5.95
CA PRO A 450 6.79 -11.83 5.05
C PRO A 450 7.55 -11.55 3.73
N TYR A 451 7.63 -10.28 3.34
CA TYR A 451 8.37 -9.86 2.14
C TYR A 451 9.75 -9.25 2.41
N ALA A 452 10.19 -9.17 3.67
CA ALA A 452 11.48 -8.57 3.98
C ALA A 452 12.63 -9.48 3.55
N ALA A 453 13.53 -8.96 2.71
CA ALA A 453 14.72 -9.67 2.29
C ALA A 453 15.77 -9.68 3.41
N GLU A 454 16.45 -10.81 3.60
CA GLU A 454 17.54 -10.94 4.57
C GLU A 454 18.66 -9.92 4.29
N MET A 455 19.07 -9.83 3.02
CA MET A 455 20.00 -8.83 2.54
C MET A 455 19.31 -7.90 1.51
N PRO A 456 19.51 -6.58 1.60
CA PRO A 456 20.22 -5.86 2.66
C PRO A 456 19.32 -5.47 3.85
N TRP A 457 17.98 -5.61 3.75
CA TRP A 457 17.07 -4.92 4.67
C TRP A 457 17.12 -5.42 6.11
N LYS A 458 16.97 -6.73 6.37
CA LYS A 458 17.02 -7.26 7.75
C LYS A 458 18.40 -7.05 8.38
N ALA A 459 19.49 -7.31 7.64
CA ALA A 459 20.85 -7.11 8.13
C ALA A 459 21.11 -5.65 8.58
N LEU A 460 20.69 -4.67 7.78
CA LEU A 460 20.84 -3.26 8.15
C LEU A 460 19.83 -2.81 9.20
N SER A 461 18.64 -3.42 9.25
CA SER A 461 17.69 -3.21 10.35
C SER A 461 18.27 -3.69 11.69
N ASN A 462 19.05 -4.78 11.71
CA ASN A 462 19.76 -5.23 12.90
C ASN A 462 20.78 -4.18 13.40
N TRP A 463 21.58 -3.65 12.47
CA TRP A 463 22.54 -2.59 12.77
C TRP A 463 21.85 -1.31 13.25
N ALA A 464 20.74 -0.94 12.61
CA ALA A 464 19.91 0.19 13.01
C ALA A 464 19.38 0.00 14.44
N LEU A 465 18.85 -1.18 14.77
CA LEU A 465 18.33 -1.49 16.10
C LEU A 465 19.41 -1.36 17.17
N ALA A 466 20.60 -1.94 16.94
CA ALA A 466 21.73 -1.82 17.85
C ALA A 466 22.15 -0.34 18.03
N THR A 467 22.19 0.40 16.94
CA THR A 467 22.50 1.84 16.96
C THR A 467 21.46 2.62 17.76
N PHE A 468 20.16 2.33 17.61
CA PHE A 468 19.11 3.00 18.38
C PHE A 468 19.18 2.69 19.88
N PHE A 469 19.41 1.43 20.26
CA PHE A 469 19.55 1.03 21.67
C PHE A 469 20.76 1.71 22.34
N GLU A 470 21.83 1.94 21.59
CA GLU A 470 23.01 2.66 22.07
C GLU A 470 22.80 4.19 22.09
N CYS A 471 22.23 4.75 21.02
CA CYS A 471 22.29 6.19 20.75
C CYS A 471 21.08 6.96 21.27
N LEU A 472 19.88 6.38 21.34
CA LEU A 472 18.70 7.11 21.83
C LEU A 472 18.83 7.52 23.31
N PRO A 473 19.34 6.68 24.23
CA PRO A 473 19.60 7.10 25.61
C PRO A 473 20.60 8.27 25.68
N LYS A 474 21.69 8.20 24.90
CA LYS A 474 22.67 9.31 24.80
C LYS A 474 22.01 10.60 24.27
N ALA A 475 21.14 10.47 23.26
CA ALA A 475 20.45 11.61 22.65
C ALA A 475 19.45 12.26 23.61
N ARG A 476 18.87 11.50 24.55
CA ARG A 476 18.04 12.07 25.62
C ARG A 476 18.82 13.09 26.46
N GLU A 477 20.12 12.85 26.65
CA GLU A 477 20.98 13.69 27.48
C GLU A 477 21.63 14.83 26.68
N SER A 478 22.01 14.59 25.42
CA SER A 478 22.83 15.51 24.64
C SER A 478 22.10 16.30 23.55
N HIS A 479 20.91 15.88 23.09
CA HIS A 479 20.18 16.61 22.05
C HIS A 479 19.82 18.04 22.53
N PRO A 480 20.11 19.10 21.75
CA PRO A 480 20.41 19.14 20.31
C PRO A 480 21.89 19.33 19.95
N LYS A 481 22.83 19.06 20.86
CA LYS A 481 24.21 19.57 20.79
C LYS A 481 25.19 18.67 20.03
N ASP A 482 24.90 17.37 19.95
CA ASP A 482 25.81 16.36 19.41
C ASP A 482 25.43 16.00 17.96
N GLU A 483 26.09 16.65 17.01
CA GLU A 483 25.78 16.54 15.58
C GLU A 483 26.16 15.16 14.99
N ASP A 484 27.20 14.53 15.53
CA ASP A 484 27.60 13.17 15.14
C ASP A 484 26.55 12.16 15.60
N LEU A 485 26.05 12.30 16.82
CA LEU A 485 24.97 11.46 17.35
C LEU A 485 23.67 11.67 16.58
N ILE A 486 23.32 12.91 16.23
CA ILE A 486 22.16 13.23 15.39
C ILE A 486 22.29 12.55 14.02
N THR A 487 23.44 12.70 13.36
CA THR A 487 23.71 12.09 12.04
C THR A 487 23.64 10.56 12.12
N ARG A 488 24.24 9.96 13.16
CA ARG A 488 24.22 8.51 13.38
C ARG A 488 22.80 7.97 13.54
N LEU A 489 21.92 8.70 14.24
CA LEU A 489 20.51 8.35 14.38
C LEU A 489 19.73 8.51 13.05
N GLN A 490 20.01 9.53 12.25
CA GLN A 490 19.40 9.68 10.92
C GLN A 490 19.79 8.53 9.98
N LEU A 491 21.07 8.12 9.99
CA LEU A 491 21.54 6.96 9.24
C LEU A 491 20.90 5.65 9.72
N ALA A 492 20.71 5.47 11.02
CA ALA A 492 19.95 4.34 11.57
C ALA A 492 18.48 4.37 11.11
N ALA A 493 17.85 5.54 11.04
CA ALA A 493 16.49 5.68 10.54
C ALA A 493 16.39 5.24 9.07
N PHE A 494 17.35 5.64 8.24
CA PHE A 494 17.44 5.15 6.87
C PHE A 494 17.69 3.65 6.78
N ALA A 495 18.63 3.11 7.55
CA ALA A 495 18.90 1.67 7.55
C ALA A 495 17.66 0.84 7.94
N SER A 496 16.79 1.38 8.80
CA SER A 496 15.54 0.72 9.22
C SER A 496 14.48 0.60 8.12
N SER A 497 14.45 1.49 7.11
CA SER A 497 13.35 1.53 6.12
C SER A 497 13.76 1.86 4.67
N GLY A 498 14.88 2.54 4.45
CA GLY A 498 15.38 3.01 3.15
C GLY A 498 15.69 1.89 2.15
N LEU A 499 16.00 0.70 2.66
CA LEU A 499 16.39 -0.44 1.84
C LEU A 499 15.35 -1.56 1.83
N ARG A 500 14.10 -1.23 2.16
CA ARG A 500 12.94 -2.14 2.10
C ARG A 500 12.88 -2.91 0.77
N GLY A 501 13.06 -2.19 -0.33
CA GLY A 501 13.02 -2.74 -1.69
C GLY A 501 11.61 -2.80 -2.28
N LYS A 502 11.52 -2.81 -3.61
CA LYS A 502 10.26 -2.77 -4.37
C LYS A 502 9.48 -4.08 -4.34
N ASN A 503 10.17 -5.18 -4.07
CA ASN A 503 9.57 -6.50 -3.92
C ASN A 503 8.67 -6.58 -2.67
N VAL A 504 8.81 -5.63 -1.74
CA VAL A 504 8.05 -5.63 -0.50
C VAL A 504 6.62 -5.19 -0.77
N LYS A 505 5.71 -5.99 -0.23
CA LYS A 505 4.28 -5.94 -0.45
C LYS A 505 3.58 -5.80 0.90
N GLY A 506 2.44 -5.13 0.90
CA GLY A 506 1.72 -4.75 2.11
C GLY A 506 2.33 -3.54 2.81
N GLY A 507 1.68 -3.13 3.88
CA GLY A 507 2.18 -2.24 4.91
C GLY A 507 3.22 -2.93 5.77
N MET A 508 3.47 -2.37 6.94
CA MET A 508 4.40 -2.97 7.90
C MET A 508 3.65 -4.00 8.77
N GLY A 509 4.04 -4.17 10.02
CA GLY A 509 3.44 -5.13 10.93
C GLY A 509 2.26 -4.58 11.75
N LEU A 510 1.94 -5.33 12.81
CA LEU A 510 0.80 -5.06 13.67
C LEU A 510 0.99 -3.79 14.51
N SER A 511 2.22 -3.42 14.89
CA SER A 511 2.50 -2.20 15.62
C SER A 511 2.15 -0.98 14.78
N HIS A 512 2.51 -0.98 13.49
CA HIS A 512 2.08 0.07 12.55
C HIS A 512 0.58 0.12 12.34
N SER A 513 -0.07 -1.03 12.22
CA SER A 513 -1.52 -1.13 12.03
C SER A 513 -2.28 -0.54 13.23
N LEU A 514 -1.85 -0.88 14.45
CA LEU A 514 -2.33 -0.27 15.69
C LEU A 514 -2.00 1.24 15.74
N GLY A 515 -0.80 1.65 15.34
CA GLY A 515 -0.42 3.05 15.27
C GLY A 515 -1.31 3.87 14.34
N HIS A 516 -1.77 3.30 13.22
CA HIS A 516 -2.77 3.93 12.35
C HIS A 516 -4.16 3.99 12.99
N ALA A 517 -4.57 2.94 13.71
CA ALA A 517 -5.83 2.93 14.45
C ALA A 517 -5.86 3.93 15.61
N LEU A 518 -4.70 4.23 16.20
CA LEU A 518 -4.55 5.13 17.34
C LEU A 518 -4.23 6.59 16.93
N GLY A 519 -3.47 6.77 15.86
CA GLY A 519 -2.84 8.06 15.55
C GLY A 519 -3.85 9.16 15.16
N SER A 520 -4.42 9.08 13.96
CA SER A 520 -5.37 10.09 13.46
C SER A 520 -6.64 10.20 14.33
N PRO A 521 -7.31 9.09 14.71
CA PRO A 521 -8.58 9.18 15.41
C PRO A 521 -8.52 9.82 16.80
N TYR A 522 -7.38 9.71 17.50
CA TYR A 522 -7.20 10.23 18.85
C TYR A 522 -6.09 11.30 18.94
N GLY A 523 -5.59 11.79 17.81
CA GLY A 523 -4.56 12.83 17.76
C GLY A 523 -3.23 12.42 18.41
N ILE A 524 -2.90 11.13 18.41
CA ILE A 524 -1.65 10.62 18.98
C ILE A 524 -0.55 10.63 17.89
N PRO A 525 0.60 11.30 18.12
CA PRO A 525 1.71 11.25 17.17
C PRO A 525 2.20 9.82 16.91
N HIS A 526 2.52 9.48 15.66
CA HIS A 526 2.93 8.11 15.28
C HIS A 526 4.12 7.58 16.09
N GLY A 527 5.09 8.44 16.43
CA GLY A 527 6.20 8.05 17.30
C GLY A 527 5.76 7.66 18.71
N GLU A 528 4.78 8.37 19.28
CA GLU A 528 4.19 8.04 20.59
C GLU A 528 3.38 6.74 20.51
N THR A 529 2.68 6.49 19.40
CA THR A 529 1.98 5.20 19.22
C THR A 529 2.94 4.01 19.25
N SER A 530 4.10 4.11 18.58
CA SER A 530 5.13 3.05 18.60
C SER A 530 5.70 2.79 20.00
N CYS A 531 5.75 3.82 20.86
CA CYS A 531 6.16 3.66 22.26
C CYS A 531 5.15 2.83 23.07
N ILE A 532 3.87 2.87 22.71
CA ILE A 532 2.79 2.11 23.35
C ILE A 532 2.73 0.69 22.79
N THR A 533 2.83 0.54 21.47
CA THR A 533 2.42 -0.70 20.78
C THR A 533 3.55 -1.71 20.58
N LEU A 534 4.77 -1.28 20.30
CA LEU A 534 5.81 -2.17 19.75
C LEU A 534 6.21 -3.30 20.70
N GLY A 535 6.55 -2.98 21.95
CA GLY A 535 6.97 -3.96 22.94
C GLY A 535 5.92 -5.06 23.19
N PRO A 536 4.66 -4.69 23.48
CA PRO A 536 3.57 -5.66 23.62
C PRO A 536 3.29 -6.46 22.34
N VAL A 537 3.33 -5.83 21.15
CA VAL A 537 3.15 -6.51 19.85
C VAL A 537 4.23 -7.56 19.62
N VAL A 538 5.49 -7.27 19.95
CA VAL A 538 6.59 -8.23 19.81
C VAL A 538 6.33 -9.48 20.65
N LYS A 539 5.93 -9.31 21.91
CA LYS A 539 5.57 -10.43 22.80
C LYS A 539 4.37 -11.22 22.29
N PHE A 540 3.35 -10.49 21.82
CA PHE A 540 2.16 -11.08 21.21
C PHE A 540 2.52 -11.93 19.99
N LYS A 541 3.36 -11.42 19.09
CA LYS A 541 3.81 -12.14 17.89
C LYS A 541 4.58 -13.41 18.24
N ALA A 542 5.48 -13.33 19.23
CA ALA A 542 6.24 -14.49 19.70
C ALA A 542 5.33 -15.58 20.32
N ALA A 543 4.31 -15.19 21.08
CA ALA A 543 3.38 -16.12 21.72
C ALA A 543 2.47 -16.87 20.73
N ASN A 544 2.05 -16.20 19.67
CA ASN A 544 1.07 -16.75 18.72
C ASN A 544 1.71 -17.45 17.52
N ASN A 545 3.02 -17.29 17.29
CA ASN A 545 3.68 -17.88 16.14
C ASN A 545 5.16 -18.22 16.41
N PRO A 546 5.53 -19.52 16.42
CA PRO A 546 6.92 -19.94 16.65
C PRO A 546 7.93 -19.39 15.63
N GLU A 547 7.54 -19.20 14.37
CA GLU A 547 8.42 -18.61 13.36
C GLU A 547 8.64 -17.11 13.61
N ASP A 548 7.62 -16.38 14.07
CA ASP A 548 7.81 -15.00 14.52
C ASP A 548 8.71 -14.94 15.74
N ALA A 549 8.53 -15.83 16.72
CA ALA A 549 9.42 -15.93 17.88
C ALA A 549 10.87 -16.13 17.45
N ARG A 550 11.12 -17.11 16.57
CA ARG A 550 12.45 -17.37 16.02
C ARG A 550 13.04 -16.17 15.30
N GLN A 551 12.27 -15.45 14.48
CA GLN A 551 12.78 -14.25 13.81
C GLN A 551 13.07 -13.12 14.79
N ILE A 552 12.19 -12.88 15.76
CA ILE A 552 12.36 -11.83 16.78
C ILE A 552 13.56 -12.14 17.68
N ALA A 553 13.77 -13.38 18.10
CA ALA A 553 14.89 -13.79 18.95
C ALA A 553 16.25 -13.40 18.37
N ARG A 554 16.39 -13.38 17.04
CA ARG A 554 17.61 -12.94 16.33
C ARG A 554 18.00 -11.48 16.63
N LEU A 555 17.05 -10.65 17.07
CA LEU A 555 17.27 -9.25 17.43
C LEU A 555 17.84 -9.08 18.84
N LEU A 556 17.78 -10.11 19.69
CA LEU A 556 18.17 -10.02 21.10
C LEU A 556 19.59 -9.44 21.29
N PRO A 557 20.63 -9.88 20.55
CA PRO A 557 21.96 -9.28 20.65
C PRO A 557 22.00 -7.79 20.32
N ALA A 558 21.25 -7.35 19.31
CA ALA A 558 21.17 -5.93 18.94
C ALA A 558 20.51 -5.08 20.04
N THR A 559 19.64 -5.68 20.86
CA THR A 559 19.07 -5.02 22.04
C THR A 559 19.93 -5.16 23.32
N GLY A 560 21.15 -5.72 23.20
CA GLY A 560 22.10 -5.94 24.28
C GLY A 560 21.78 -7.15 25.18
N GLY A 561 20.97 -8.09 24.70
CA GLY A 561 20.70 -9.36 25.39
C GLY A 561 21.57 -10.50 24.90
N ALA A 562 21.63 -11.58 25.67
CA ALA A 562 22.39 -12.79 25.35
C ALA A 562 21.42 -13.92 24.98
N PRO A 563 21.55 -14.55 23.80
CA PRO A 563 20.68 -15.66 23.41
C PRO A 563 20.75 -16.82 24.40
N THR A 564 19.60 -17.33 24.80
CA THR A 564 19.49 -18.52 25.66
C THR A 564 19.40 -19.81 24.85
N GLY A 565 19.08 -19.70 23.56
CA GLY A 565 18.78 -20.83 22.68
C GLY A 565 17.30 -21.25 22.70
N ASP A 566 16.48 -20.58 23.52
CA ASP A 566 15.01 -20.70 23.49
C ASP A 566 14.44 -19.47 22.77
N ASP A 567 14.05 -19.67 21.50
CA ASP A 567 13.52 -18.62 20.63
C ASP A 567 12.34 -17.87 21.26
N TYR A 568 11.47 -18.56 22.02
CA TYR A 568 10.31 -17.94 22.63
C TYR A 568 10.73 -17.02 23.78
N ARG A 569 11.60 -17.48 24.68
CA ARG A 569 12.11 -16.67 25.79
C ARG A 569 12.92 -15.48 25.29
N ASP A 570 13.80 -15.71 24.32
CA ASP A 570 14.64 -14.67 23.73
C ASP A 570 13.78 -13.59 23.05
N ALA A 571 12.70 -13.99 22.37
CA ALA A 571 11.76 -13.05 21.75
C ALA A 571 10.93 -12.25 22.77
N LEU A 572 10.53 -12.85 23.90
CA LEU A 572 9.88 -12.11 24.98
C LEU A 572 10.81 -11.05 25.58
N GLU A 573 12.09 -11.40 25.79
CA GLU A 573 13.10 -10.48 26.30
C GLU A 573 13.34 -9.29 25.35
N VAL A 574 13.31 -9.50 24.03
CA VAL A 574 13.34 -8.39 23.05
C VAL A 574 12.19 -7.41 23.32
N GLY A 575 10.97 -7.92 23.55
CA GLY A 575 9.82 -7.10 23.90
C GLY A 575 10.01 -6.32 25.21
N ASP A 576 10.55 -6.96 26.25
CA ASP A 576 10.89 -6.31 27.53
C ASP A 576 11.95 -5.21 27.38
N ARG A 577 12.98 -5.46 26.57
CA ARG A 577 14.05 -4.49 26.31
C ARG A 577 13.57 -3.28 25.54
N ILE A 578 12.62 -3.45 24.62
CA ILE A 578 11.96 -2.34 23.92
C ILE A 578 11.16 -1.49 24.92
N LEU A 579 10.38 -2.12 25.82
CA LEU A 579 9.65 -1.40 26.87
C LEU A 579 10.62 -0.66 27.81
N GLY A 580 11.70 -1.32 28.24
CA GLY A 580 12.72 -0.69 29.06
C GLY A 580 13.45 0.46 28.35
N LEU A 581 13.62 0.39 27.02
CA LEU A 581 14.12 1.53 26.25
C LEU A 581 13.13 2.70 26.30
N VAL A 582 11.84 2.46 26.06
CA VAL A 582 10.79 3.50 26.17
C VAL A 582 10.82 4.19 27.55
N ASP A 583 10.97 3.42 28.63
CA ASP A 583 11.11 3.95 29.99
C ASP A 583 12.38 4.79 30.15
N ARG A 584 13.53 4.29 29.68
CA ARG A 584 14.81 5.03 29.68
C ARG A 584 14.78 6.27 28.80
N LEU A 585 13.84 6.41 27.89
CA LEU A 585 13.64 7.63 27.10
C LEU A 585 12.64 8.61 27.76
N GLY A 586 11.93 8.19 28.81
CA GLY A 586 10.88 8.99 29.43
C GLY A 586 9.64 9.14 28.53
N LEU A 587 9.38 8.13 27.69
CA LEU A 587 8.29 8.14 26.70
C LEU A 587 7.15 7.17 27.06
N ARG A 588 7.19 6.54 28.24
CA ARG A 588 6.13 5.64 28.70
C ARG A 588 4.82 6.40 28.82
N GLN A 589 3.80 5.90 28.15
CA GLN A 589 2.45 6.44 28.16
C GLN A 589 1.43 5.30 28.02
N SER A 590 0.23 5.52 28.53
CA SER A 590 -0.97 4.70 28.34
C SER A 590 -1.98 5.42 27.44
N LEU A 591 -2.95 4.67 26.90
CA LEU A 591 -4.08 5.26 26.19
C LEU A 591 -4.95 6.12 27.12
N THR A 592 -5.06 5.76 28.40
CA THR A 592 -5.75 6.54 29.43
C THR A 592 -5.14 7.94 29.59
N GLU A 593 -3.81 8.04 29.71
CA GLU A 593 -3.09 9.32 29.82
C GLU A 593 -3.19 10.18 28.56
N ARG A 594 -3.51 9.56 27.41
CA ARG A 594 -3.77 10.24 26.14
C ARG A 594 -5.23 10.64 25.95
N GLY A 595 -6.08 10.41 26.95
CA GLY A 595 -7.49 10.77 26.92
C GLY A 595 -8.36 9.83 26.09
N VAL A 596 -7.87 8.64 25.75
CA VAL A 596 -8.67 7.60 25.09
C VAL A 596 -9.45 6.84 26.15
N SER A 597 -10.75 6.66 25.93
CA SER A 597 -11.62 5.96 26.86
C SER A 597 -11.69 4.46 26.54
N ARG A 598 -11.90 3.61 27.57
CA ARG A 598 -11.92 2.14 27.44
C ARG A 598 -13.07 1.63 26.57
N ASP A 599 -14.14 2.39 26.41
CA ASP A 599 -15.26 2.06 25.50
C ASP A 599 -14.88 2.13 24.02
N GLU A 600 -13.76 2.77 23.65
CA GLU A 600 -13.23 2.79 22.28
C GLU A 600 -12.46 1.51 21.91
N ILE A 601 -12.19 0.60 22.86
CA ILE A 601 -11.44 -0.64 22.64
C ILE A 601 -11.98 -1.44 21.44
N PRO A 602 -13.30 -1.74 21.32
CA PRO A 602 -13.82 -2.49 20.19
C PRO A 602 -13.53 -1.82 18.83
N ARG A 603 -13.59 -0.48 18.80
CA ARG A 603 -13.32 0.30 17.58
C ARG A 603 -11.83 0.27 17.21
N ILE A 604 -10.95 0.31 18.20
CA ILE A 604 -9.49 0.18 18.00
C ILE A 604 -9.17 -1.22 17.45
N VAL A 605 -9.69 -2.28 18.07
CA VAL A 605 -9.49 -3.67 17.63
C VAL A 605 -10.02 -3.87 16.22
N GLN A 606 -11.23 -3.40 15.93
CA GLN A 606 -11.83 -3.51 14.61
C GLN A 606 -10.97 -2.81 13.54
N ARG A 607 -10.45 -1.61 13.82
CA ARG A 607 -9.56 -0.90 12.88
C ARG A 607 -8.23 -1.62 12.67
N ALA A 608 -7.62 -2.12 13.73
CA ALA A 608 -6.32 -2.78 13.66
C ALA A 608 -6.37 -4.18 13.03
N SER A 609 -7.51 -4.87 13.13
CA SER A 609 -7.71 -6.24 12.61
C SER A 609 -8.28 -6.31 11.19
N GLY A 610 -8.46 -5.18 10.50
CA GLY A 610 -9.05 -5.16 9.16
C GLY A 610 -10.57 -5.39 9.18
N ALA A 611 -11.26 -4.79 10.15
CA ALA A 611 -12.71 -4.83 10.36
C ALA A 611 -13.30 -6.13 10.93
N LEU A 612 -12.49 -7.01 11.55
CA LEU A 612 -13.02 -8.14 12.31
C LEU A 612 -13.85 -7.63 13.50
N SER A 613 -14.95 -8.32 13.79
CA SER A 613 -15.87 -8.00 14.89
C SER A 613 -16.06 -9.14 15.91
N LYS A 614 -15.48 -10.31 15.64
CA LYS A 614 -15.49 -11.52 16.49
C LYS A 614 -14.52 -12.57 15.96
N GLY A 615 -14.16 -13.53 16.81
CA GLY A 615 -13.31 -14.67 16.47
C GLY A 615 -11.98 -14.66 17.23
N GLU A 616 -11.25 -15.76 17.19
CA GLU A 616 -10.02 -15.97 17.96
C GLU A 616 -9.00 -14.84 17.78
N THR A 617 -8.72 -14.45 16.53
CA THR A 617 -7.83 -13.33 16.21
C THR A 617 -8.34 -11.98 16.76
N TYR A 618 -9.66 -11.77 16.82
CA TYR A 618 -10.23 -10.56 17.42
C TYR A 618 -10.02 -10.58 18.93
N ASP A 619 -10.28 -11.70 19.60
CA ASP A 619 -10.16 -11.84 21.06
C ASP A 619 -8.69 -11.72 21.54
N GLU A 620 -7.76 -12.20 20.72
CA GLU A 620 -6.33 -12.05 20.91
C GLU A 620 -5.87 -10.60 20.80
N VAL A 621 -6.29 -9.89 19.76
CA VAL A 621 -5.97 -8.46 19.57
C VAL A 621 -6.69 -7.61 20.62
N LEU A 622 -7.88 -8.02 21.07
CA LEU A 622 -8.62 -7.38 22.16
C LEU A 622 -7.79 -7.35 23.44
N LYS A 623 -7.27 -8.50 23.88
CA LYS A 623 -6.41 -8.58 25.08
C LYS A 623 -5.15 -7.71 24.94
N LEU A 624 -4.57 -7.67 23.75
CA LEU A 624 -3.42 -6.82 23.46
C LEU A 624 -3.78 -5.33 23.62
N VAL A 625 -4.91 -4.89 23.07
CA VAL A 625 -5.39 -3.50 23.15
C VAL A 625 -5.78 -3.11 24.58
N GLU A 626 -6.40 -4.02 25.34
CA GLU A 626 -6.70 -3.82 26.75
C GLU A 626 -5.43 -3.52 27.58
N GLY A 627 -4.30 -4.13 27.22
CA GLY A 627 -3.00 -3.91 27.85
C GLY A 627 -2.36 -2.55 27.57
N PHE A 628 -2.94 -1.72 26.67
CA PHE A 628 -2.46 -0.37 26.40
C PHE A 628 -3.03 0.70 27.36
N PHE A 629 -4.03 0.34 28.17
CA PHE A 629 -4.70 1.22 29.14
C PHE A 629 -4.20 1.01 30.56
#